data_AF-A0A2V9MRY7-F1
#
_entry.id   AF-A0A2V9MRY7-F1
#
_cell.length_a   1.000
_cell.length_b   1.000
_cell.length_c   1.000
_cell.angle_alpha   90.00
_cell.angle_beta   90.00
_cell.angle_gamma   90.00
#
_symmetry.space_group_name_H-M   'P 1'
#
loop_
_entity.id
_entity.type
_entity.pdbx_description
1 polymer ?
#
loop_
_entity_poly.entity_id
_entity_poly.type
_entity_poly.pdbx_seq_one_letter_code
_entity_poly.pdbx_strand_id
1 'polypeptide(L)'
;MVTAEAREKQVKAAEAELKEETAEIEKEKKIAHDRTAQDEKELAEWTAKRDGARGAVDPDLLRHYDRVQKFRGSGLAEVLEQRCSGCQVALRPQTFNEVRSGKMIYCDSCQRILYYDPSKEAPATEAEKNHRRRHHPKIDASQAWYYRGEHGDVGEVFLSFSNSAGSATRRVYDAASGRKLGDTVIREGAYRQAFPEDLAETIRLNGNWSDAEQDDWLDELPTAVLDSLQRDLALARAEAASHHKKETVGTPSSVGS
;
A
#
# COMPACT_ATOMS: atom_id res chain seq x y z
N MET A 1 -23.68 75.71 -31.06
CA MET A 1 -23.03 74.98 -32.17
C MET A 1 -22.02 73.93 -31.66
N VAL A 2 -21.20 74.22 -30.63
CA VAL A 2 -20.19 73.29 -30.06
C VAL A 2 -20.72 71.94 -29.54
N THR A 3 -22.00 71.84 -29.15
CA THR A 3 -22.60 70.61 -28.63
C THR A 3 -22.99 69.59 -29.69
N ALA A 4 -23.20 70.02 -30.95
CA ALA A 4 -23.57 69.12 -32.04
C ALA A 4 -22.35 68.37 -32.59
N GLU A 5 -21.24 69.07 -32.81
CA GLU A 5 -19.98 68.49 -33.28
C GLU A 5 -19.38 67.50 -32.28
N ALA A 6 -19.48 67.80 -30.97
CA ALA A 6 -19.05 66.89 -29.92
C ALA A 6 -19.87 65.58 -29.89
N ARG A 7 -21.19 65.68 -30.12
CA ARG A 7 -22.08 64.51 -30.21
C ARG A 7 -21.84 63.70 -31.47
N GLU A 8 -21.61 64.34 -32.62
CA GLU A 8 -21.24 63.64 -33.85
C GLU A 8 -19.92 62.89 -33.71
N LYS A 9 -18.93 63.45 -33.02
CA LYS A 9 -17.67 62.77 -32.73
C LYS A 9 -17.87 61.56 -31.79
N GLN A 10 -18.74 61.67 -30.79
CA GLN A 10 -19.09 60.55 -29.90
C GLN A 10 -19.84 59.44 -30.65
N VAL A 11 -20.78 59.79 -31.53
CA VAL A 11 -21.51 58.81 -32.35
C VAL A 11 -20.54 58.07 -33.27
N LYS A 12 -19.63 58.77 -33.95
CA LYS A 12 -18.63 58.13 -34.82
C LYS A 12 -17.66 57.23 -34.04
N ALA A 13 -17.29 57.61 -32.81
CA ALA A 13 -16.46 56.78 -31.95
C ALA A 13 -17.19 55.50 -31.51
N ALA A 14 -18.44 55.63 -31.07
CA ALA A 14 -19.28 54.49 -30.69
C ALA A 14 -19.60 53.57 -31.89
N GLU A 15 -19.82 54.11 -33.08
CA GLU A 15 -20.00 53.33 -34.31
C GLU A 15 -18.73 52.53 -34.69
N ALA A 16 -17.54 53.12 -34.47
CA ALA A 16 -16.27 52.44 -34.71
C ALA A 16 -16.03 51.31 -33.71
N GLU A 17 -16.27 51.56 -32.42
CA GLU A 17 -16.18 50.57 -31.33
C GLU A 17 -17.16 49.42 -31.56
N LEU A 18 -18.44 49.73 -31.85
CA LEU A 18 -19.44 48.72 -32.19
C LEU A 18 -19.05 47.88 -33.41
N LYS A 19 -18.42 48.49 -34.42
CA LYS A 19 -17.95 47.77 -35.61
C LYS A 19 -16.78 46.83 -35.28
N GLU A 20 -15.89 47.22 -34.38
CA GLU A 20 -14.78 46.38 -33.93
C GLU A 20 -15.29 45.20 -33.08
N GLU A 21 -16.14 45.46 -32.10
CA GLU A 21 -16.76 44.43 -31.26
C GLU A 21 -17.60 43.44 -32.09
N THR A 22 -18.42 43.94 -33.03
CA THR A 22 -19.19 43.05 -33.91
C THR A 22 -18.29 42.21 -34.81
N ALA A 23 -17.17 42.74 -35.29
CA ALA A 23 -16.21 41.97 -36.06
C ALA A 23 -15.50 40.90 -35.21
N GLU A 24 -15.23 41.17 -33.93
CA GLU A 24 -14.68 40.19 -32.99
C GLU A 24 -15.69 39.08 -32.67
N ILE A 25 -16.93 39.46 -32.31
CA ILE A 25 -18.03 38.52 -32.05
C ILE A 25 -18.28 37.60 -33.26
N GLU A 26 -18.27 38.13 -34.48
CA GLU A 26 -18.47 37.32 -35.68
C GLU A 26 -17.30 36.36 -35.93
N LYS A 27 -16.07 36.70 -35.55
CA LYS A 27 -14.94 35.75 -35.59
C LYS A 27 -15.11 34.66 -34.54
N GLU A 28 -15.46 35.00 -33.32
CA GLU A 28 -15.67 34.02 -32.24
C GLU A 28 -16.82 33.07 -32.56
N LYS A 29 -17.94 33.58 -33.09
CA LYS A 29 -19.06 32.76 -33.55
C LYS A 29 -18.64 31.77 -34.62
N LYS A 30 -17.83 32.19 -35.59
CA LYS A 30 -17.31 31.28 -36.63
C LYS A 30 -16.45 30.18 -36.03
N ILE A 31 -15.53 30.52 -35.13
CA ILE A 31 -14.69 29.53 -34.45
C ILE A 31 -15.53 28.56 -33.62
N ALA A 32 -16.53 29.05 -32.88
CA ALA A 32 -17.43 28.23 -32.08
C ALA A 32 -18.27 27.30 -32.96
N HIS A 33 -18.80 27.81 -34.08
CA HIS A 33 -19.57 27.02 -35.04
C HIS A 33 -18.71 25.93 -35.70
N ASP A 34 -17.47 26.27 -36.11
CA ASP A 34 -16.56 25.31 -36.74
C ASP A 34 -16.16 24.20 -35.74
N ARG A 35 -15.89 24.55 -34.48
CA ARG A 35 -15.65 23.56 -33.41
C ARG A 35 -16.88 22.69 -33.16
N THR A 36 -18.05 23.29 -33.04
CA THR A 36 -19.31 22.54 -32.85
C THR A 36 -19.54 21.56 -34.00
N ALA A 37 -19.32 22.00 -35.24
CA ALA A 37 -19.48 21.15 -36.41
C ALA A 37 -18.43 20.01 -36.48
N GLN A 38 -17.24 20.20 -35.91
CA GLN A 38 -16.23 19.14 -35.76
C GLN A 38 -16.66 18.16 -34.66
N ASP A 39 -17.03 18.65 -33.48
CA ASP A 39 -17.46 17.83 -32.34
C ASP A 39 -18.71 17.00 -32.70
N GLU A 40 -19.68 17.56 -33.44
CA GLU A 40 -20.86 16.85 -33.92
C GLU A 40 -20.52 15.72 -34.89
N LYS A 41 -19.54 15.92 -35.78
CA LYS A 41 -19.06 14.87 -36.69
C LYS A 41 -18.37 13.75 -35.92
N GLU A 42 -17.51 14.09 -34.98
CA GLU A 42 -16.83 13.10 -34.14
C GLU A 42 -17.86 12.33 -33.29
N LEU A 43 -18.84 13.02 -32.70
CA LEU A 43 -19.92 12.40 -31.93
C LEU A 43 -20.71 11.40 -32.79
N ALA A 44 -21.05 11.77 -34.03
CA ALA A 44 -21.74 10.88 -34.95
C ALA A 44 -20.91 9.65 -35.31
N GLU A 45 -19.61 9.81 -35.58
CA GLU A 45 -18.69 8.72 -35.86
C GLU A 45 -18.56 7.75 -34.68
N TRP A 46 -18.33 8.28 -33.47
CA TRP A 46 -18.21 7.46 -32.25
C TRP A 46 -19.52 6.78 -31.89
N THR A 47 -20.67 7.43 -32.12
CA THR A 47 -21.98 6.82 -31.91
C THR A 47 -22.21 5.65 -32.85
N ALA A 48 -21.87 5.79 -34.14
CA ALA A 48 -21.97 4.70 -35.11
C ALA A 48 -21.07 3.51 -34.75
N LYS A 49 -19.81 3.77 -34.36
CA LYS A 49 -18.88 2.72 -33.88
C LYS A 49 -19.43 2.02 -32.63
N ARG A 50 -19.95 2.79 -31.68
CA ARG A 50 -20.55 2.27 -30.45
C ARG A 50 -21.74 1.37 -30.76
N ASP A 51 -22.66 1.81 -31.60
CA ASP A 51 -23.88 1.06 -31.93
C ASP A 51 -23.55 -0.22 -32.70
N GLY A 52 -22.55 -0.21 -33.57
CA GLY A 52 -22.01 -1.40 -34.22
C GLY A 52 -21.43 -2.42 -33.21
N ALA A 53 -20.63 -1.95 -32.24
CA ALA A 53 -20.07 -2.82 -31.21
C ALA A 53 -21.14 -3.40 -30.28
N ARG A 54 -22.19 -2.63 -29.96
CA ARG A 54 -23.30 -3.06 -29.10
C ARG A 54 -24.09 -4.22 -29.69
N GLY A 55 -24.16 -4.33 -31.02
CA GLY A 55 -24.82 -5.46 -31.70
C GLY A 55 -24.14 -6.82 -31.49
N ALA A 56 -22.85 -6.83 -31.14
CA ALA A 56 -22.08 -8.06 -30.89
C ALA A 56 -22.11 -8.52 -29.42
N VAL A 57 -22.71 -7.72 -28.53
CA VAL A 57 -22.75 -7.98 -27.08
C VAL A 57 -24.09 -8.58 -26.69
N ASP A 58 -24.07 -9.49 -25.72
CA ASP A 58 -25.29 -10.08 -25.15
C ASP A 58 -26.26 -9.00 -24.63
N PRO A 59 -27.56 -9.06 -24.96
CA PRO A 59 -28.54 -8.04 -24.57
C PRO A 59 -28.70 -7.85 -23.06
N ASP A 60 -28.62 -8.92 -22.26
CA ASP A 60 -28.79 -8.83 -20.81
C ASP A 60 -27.57 -8.20 -20.14
N LEU A 61 -26.37 -8.55 -20.63
CA LEU A 61 -25.14 -7.90 -20.21
C LEU A 61 -25.15 -6.40 -20.53
N LEU A 62 -25.61 -6.05 -21.74
CA LEU A 62 -25.68 -4.66 -22.19
C LEU A 62 -26.65 -3.83 -21.34
N ARG A 63 -27.81 -4.40 -20.99
CA ARG A 63 -28.77 -3.74 -20.09
C ARG A 63 -28.17 -3.45 -18.72
N HIS A 64 -27.38 -4.36 -18.16
CA HIS A 64 -26.68 -4.13 -16.91
C HIS A 64 -25.62 -3.03 -17.04
N TYR A 65 -24.79 -3.11 -18.08
CA TYR A 65 -23.77 -2.11 -18.37
C TYR A 65 -24.37 -0.69 -18.48
N ASP A 66 -25.44 -0.51 -19.27
CA ASP A 66 -26.08 0.78 -19.48
C ASP A 66 -26.65 1.36 -18.19
N ARG A 67 -27.29 0.50 -17.39
CA ARG A 67 -27.81 0.90 -16.08
C ARG A 67 -26.69 1.45 -15.21
N VAL A 68 -25.57 0.72 -15.09
CA VAL A 68 -24.45 1.14 -14.25
C VAL A 68 -23.75 2.37 -14.83
N GLN A 69 -23.51 2.42 -16.14
CA GLN A 69 -22.91 3.55 -16.83
C GLN A 69 -23.71 4.85 -16.58
N LYS A 70 -25.04 4.78 -16.66
CA LYS A 70 -25.92 5.93 -16.40
C LYS A 70 -25.77 6.52 -15.00
N PHE A 71 -25.58 5.68 -13.98
CA PHE A 71 -25.47 6.14 -12.59
C PHE A 71 -24.03 6.43 -12.13
N ARG A 72 -23.04 5.82 -12.78
CA ARG A 72 -21.64 5.79 -12.29
C ARG A 72 -20.62 6.29 -13.30
N GLY A 73 -21.04 6.74 -14.48
CA GLY A 73 -20.19 7.22 -15.57
C GLY A 73 -19.51 6.09 -16.37
N SER A 74 -19.18 4.97 -15.73
CA SER A 74 -18.60 3.78 -16.37
C SER A 74 -19.31 2.51 -15.90
N GLY A 75 -19.59 1.60 -16.84
CA GLY A 75 -20.14 0.27 -16.54
C GLY A 75 -19.08 -0.80 -16.28
N LEU A 76 -17.80 -0.50 -16.58
CA LEU A 76 -16.65 -1.39 -16.43
C LEU A 76 -15.68 -0.82 -15.39
N ALA A 77 -15.02 -1.72 -14.66
CA ALA A 77 -13.92 -1.40 -13.76
C ALA A 77 -12.84 -2.48 -13.82
N GLU A 78 -11.60 -2.03 -13.86
CA GLU A 78 -10.43 -2.88 -13.76
C GLU A 78 -10.21 -3.29 -12.31
N VAL A 79 -9.70 -4.50 -12.09
CA VAL A 79 -9.26 -4.95 -10.77
C VAL A 79 -7.74 -4.78 -10.65
N LEU A 80 -7.32 -3.89 -9.76
CA LEU A 80 -5.91 -3.60 -9.47
C LEU A 80 -5.67 -3.84 -7.99
N GLU A 81 -4.59 -4.55 -7.63
CA GLU A 81 -4.18 -4.75 -6.22
C GLU A 81 -5.33 -5.24 -5.32
N GLN A 82 -6.15 -6.18 -5.80
CA GLN A 82 -7.35 -6.69 -5.11
C GLN A 82 -8.43 -5.64 -4.82
N ARG A 83 -8.44 -4.52 -5.55
CA ARG A 83 -9.42 -3.43 -5.43
C ARG A 83 -10.12 -3.18 -6.74
N CYS A 84 -11.38 -2.75 -6.66
CA CYS A 84 -12.11 -2.26 -7.81
C CYS A 84 -11.61 -0.84 -8.16
N SER A 85 -11.07 -0.62 -9.36
CA SER A 85 -10.55 0.70 -9.74
C SER A 85 -11.63 1.78 -9.82
N GLY A 86 -12.89 1.39 -10.00
CA GLY A 86 -14.02 2.31 -10.12
C GLY A 86 -14.58 2.83 -8.78
N CYS A 87 -14.51 2.05 -7.69
CA CYS A 87 -14.99 2.48 -6.37
C CYS A 87 -13.94 2.41 -5.26
N GLN A 88 -12.74 1.90 -5.58
CA GLN A 88 -11.58 1.78 -4.69
C GLN A 88 -11.81 0.88 -3.47
N VAL A 89 -12.90 0.12 -3.45
CA VAL A 89 -13.21 -0.86 -2.41
C VAL A 89 -12.41 -2.14 -2.65
N ALA A 90 -11.85 -2.69 -1.56
CA ALA A 90 -11.19 -3.99 -1.57
C ALA A 90 -12.19 -5.11 -1.85
N LEU A 91 -11.86 -5.97 -2.80
CA LEU A 91 -12.68 -7.12 -3.17
C LEU A 91 -12.43 -8.27 -2.19
N ARG A 92 -13.43 -9.12 -2.01
CA ARG A 92 -13.26 -10.35 -1.23
C ARG A 92 -12.24 -11.25 -1.96
N PRO A 93 -11.39 -12.00 -1.24
CA PRO A 93 -10.39 -12.87 -1.86
C PRO A 93 -10.99 -13.86 -2.88
N GLN A 94 -12.19 -14.38 -2.59
CA GLN A 94 -12.92 -15.25 -3.53
C GLN A 94 -13.24 -14.52 -4.84
N THR A 95 -13.89 -13.35 -4.76
CA THR A 95 -14.24 -12.51 -5.92
C THR A 95 -13.00 -12.14 -6.74
N PHE A 96 -11.91 -11.78 -6.07
CA PHE A 96 -10.64 -11.46 -6.75
C PHE A 96 -10.11 -12.65 -7.55
N ASN A 97 -10.07 -13.85 -6.95
CA ASN A 97 -9.62 -15.06 -7.62
C ASN A 97 -10.51 -15.43 -8.80
N GLU A 98 -11.82 -15.25 -8.68
CA GLU A 98 -12.75 -15.54 -9.75
C GLU A 98 -12.58 -14.56 -10.93
N VAL A 99 -12.43 -13.25 -10.69
CA VAL A 99 -12.15 -12.27 -11.76
C VAL A 99 -10.79 -12.57 -12.42
N ARG A 100 -9.77 -12.92 -11.63
CA ARG A 100 -8.46 -13.35 -12.14
C ARG A 100 -8.52 -14.63 -12.97
N SER A 101 -9.47 -15.51 -12.70
CA SER A 101 -9.73 -16.71 -13.52
C SER A 101 -10.44 -16.41 -14.85
N GLY A 102 -10.73 -15.13 -15.14
CA GLY A 102 -11.45 -14.70 -16.33
C GLY A 102 -12.98 -14.81 -16.19
N LYS A 103 -13.50 -15.04 -14.97
CA LYS A 103 -14.95 -15.03 -14.76
C LYS A 103 -15.45 -13.59 -14.71
N MET A 104 -16.53 -13.39 -15.45
CA MET A 104 -17.28 -12.16 -15.50
C MET A 104 -18.09 -11.97 -14.21
N ILE A 105 -17.69 -11.01 -13.37
CA ILE A 105 -18.33 -10.75 -12.06
C ILE A 105 -18.62 -9.26 -11.90
N TYR A 106 -19.66 -8.94 -11.12
CA TYR A 106 -20.01 -7.58 -10.74
C TYR A 106 -19.40 -7.21 -9.38
N CYS A 107 -18.98 -5.96 -9.23
CA CYS A 107 -18.56 -5.44 -7.94
C CYS A 107 -19.75 -5.34 -6.97
N ASP A 108 -19.66 -5.94 -5.78
CA ASP A 108 -20.70 -5.88 -4.74
C ASP A 108 -21.08 -4.44 -4.33
N SER A 109 -20.12 -3.51 -4.42
CA SER A 109 -20.30 -2.12 -3.97
C SER A 109 -20.87 -1.21 -5.05
N CYS A 110 -20.31 -1.24 -6.26
CA CYS A 110 -20.68 -0.30 -7.33
C CYS A 110 -21.37 -0.94 -8.53
N GLN A 111 -21.56 -2.27 -8.53
CA GLN A 111 -22.18 -3.07 -9.58
C GLN A 111 -21.47 -3.01 -10.95
N ARG A 112 -20.32 -2.34 -11.06
CA ARG A 112 -19.51 -2.36 -12.28
C ARG A 112 -19.05 -3.76 -12.61
N ILE A 113 -18.97 -4.03 -13.90
CA ILE A 113 -18.39 -5.23 -14.46
C ILE A 113 -16.89 -5.22 -14.18
N LEU A 114 -16.40 -6.25 -13.51
CA LEU A 114 -14.98 -6.40 -13.19
C LEU A 114 -14.26 -7.15 -14.31
N TYR A 115 -13.14 -6.61 -14.75
CA TYR A 115 -12.19 -7.31 -15.61
C TYR A 115 -10.79 -7.21 -15.02
N TYR A 116 -9.93 -8.14 -15.40
CA TYR A 116 -8.55 -8.21 -14.95
C TYR A 116 -7.62 -8.33 -16.16
N ASP A 117 -6.63 -7.43 -16.21
CA ASP A 117 -5.56 -7.45 -17.21
C ASP A 117 -4.28 -7.99 -16.54
N PRO A 118 -3.81 -9.19 -16.91
CA PRO A 118 -2.61 -9.78 -16.32
C PRO A 118 -1.34 -8.98 -16.60
N SER A 119 -1.34 -8.10 -17.60
CA SER A 119 -0.16 -7.31 -18.00
C SER A 119 0.11 -6.13 -17.04
N LYS A 120 -0.91 -5.72 -16.27
CA LYS A 120 -0.82 -4.58 -15.35
C LYS A 120 -0.72 -4.99 -13.88
N GLU A 121 -0.73 -6.29 -13.59
CA GLU A 121 -0.34 -6.75 -12.26
C GLU A 121 1.16 -6.44 -12.13
N ALA A 122 1.49 -5.37 -11.39
CA ALA A 122 2.85 -5.16 -10.91
C ALA A 122 3.29 -6.50 -10.30
N PRO A 123 4.50 -7.01 -10.62
CA PRO A 123 4.94 -8.31 -10.12
C PRO A 123 4.76 -8.26 -8.61
N ALA A 124 3.77 -9.02 -8.13
CA ALA A 124 3.47 -9.10 -6.71
C ALA A 124 4.80 -9.43 -6.05
N THR A 125 5.35 -8.48 -5.30
CA THR A 125 6.57 -8.74 -4.55
C THR A 125 6.25 -9.97 -3.72
N GLU A 126 7.12 -10.97 -3.80
CA GLU A 126 6.90 -12.30 -3.19
C GLU A 126 6.70 -12.23 -1.66
N ALA A 127 6.74 -11.04 -1.07
CA ALA A 127 6.47 -10.70 0.32
C ALA A 127 5.01 -10.97 0.75
N GLU A 128 3.99 -10.80 -0.10
CA GLU A 128 2.59 -10.94 0.36
C GLU A 128 2.02 -12.36 0.25
N LYS A 129 2.61 -13.23 -0.58
CA LYS A 129 2.13 -14.63 -0.74
C LYS A 129 2.64 -15.58 0.31
N ASN A 130 3.26 -15.06 1.36
CA ASN A 130 3.85 -15.90 2.38
C ASN A 130 3.88 -15.14 3.69
N HIS A 131 2.81 -15.29 4.49
CA HIS A 131 3.03 -15.44 5.93
C HIS A 131 3.86 -16.72 6.13
N ARG A 132 5.13 -16.71 5.67
CA ARG A 132 6.11 -17.68 6.13
C ARG A 132 6.11 -17.44 7.62
N ARG A 133 5.67 -18.46 8.37
CA ARG A 133 5.97 -18.54 9.79
C ARG A 133 7.39 -18.04 9.94
N ARG A 134 7.56 -17.03 10.78
CA ARG A 134 8.86 -16.46 11.07
C ARG A 134 9.84 -17.60 11.24
N HIS A 135 10.99 -17.52 10.57
CA HIS A 135 12.02 -18.52 10.81
C HIS A 135 12.32 -18.50 12.31
N HIS A 136 12.28 -19.65 12.98
CA HIS A 136 12.60 -19.75 14.40
C HIS A 136 14.02 -20.29 14.48
N PRO A 137 15.02 -19.48 14.88
CA PRO A 137 16.37 -19.98 15.06
C PRO A 137 16.37 -21.12 16.07
N LYS A 138 17.21 -22.12 15.85
CA LYS A 138 17.33 -23.24 16.78
C LYS A 138 17.73 -22.74 18.17
N ILE A 139 17.19 -23.37 19.20
CA ILE A 139 17.37 -22.98 20.60
C ILE A 139 18.83 -23.14 21.08
N ASP A 140 19.57 -24.04 20.44
CA ASP A 140 20.97 -24.40 20.68
C ASP A 140 21.97 -23.66 19.78
N ALA A 141 21.50 -22.67 18.99
CA ALA A 141 22.38 -21.90 18.13
C ALA A 141 23.51 -21.25 18.94
N SER A 142 24.74 -21.34 18.43
CA SER A 142 25.94 -20.74 19.05
C SER A 142 25.90 -19.22 19.07
N GLN A 143 25.07 -18.62 18.21
CA GLN A 143 24.84 -17.17 18.16
C GLN A 143 23.36 -16.87 18.28
N ALA A 144 23.06 -15.76 18.92
CA ALA A 144 21.75 -15.56 19.46
C ALA A 144 21.39 -14.10 19.69
N TRP A 145 20.30 -13.66 19.05
CA TRP A 145 19.68 -12.36 19.32
C TRP A 145 18.38 -12.51 20.09
N TYR A 146 18.15 -11.60 21.04
CA TYR A 146 16.92 -11.50 21.81
C TYR A 146 16.52 -10.04 21.95
N TYR A 147 15.22 -9.79 22.01
CA TYR A 147 14.66 -8.52 22.47
C TYR A 147 14.14 -8.68 23.89
N ARG A 148 14.31 -7.64 24.70
CA ARG A 148 13.75 -7.52 26.05
C ARG A 148 13.14 -6.13 26.24
N GLY A 149 11.90 -6.08 26.72
CA GLY A 149 11.21 -4.81 26.92
C GLY A 149 11.60 -4.07 28.19
N GLU A 150 12.05 -4.80 29.21
CA GLU A 150 12.44 -4.24 30.51
C GLU A 150 13.85 -4.72 30.88
N HIS A 151 14.86 -3.87 30.66
CA HIS A 151 16.24 -4.11 31.04
C HIS A 151 16.77 -3.01 31.97
N GLY A 152 16.66 -3.26 33.28
CA GLY A 152 17.04 -2.29 34.31
C GLY A 152 16.32 -0.96 34.12
N ASP A 153 17.05 0.15 34.25
CA ASP A 153 16.52 1.51 34.06
C ASP A 153 16.55 1.99 32.59
N VAL A 154 17.08 1.17 31.67
CA VAL A 154 17.30 1.57 30.27
C VAL A 154 16.08 1.26 29.39
N GLY A 155 15.25 0.29 29.79
CA GLY A 155 14.03 -0.07 29.07
C GLY A 155 14.27 -1.11 27.97
N GLU A 156 13.90 -0.79 26.74
CA GLU A 156 13.87 -1.73 25.62
C GLU A 156 15.27 -1.95 25.01
N VAL A 157 15.73 -3.21 24.97
CA VAL A 157 17.07 -3.55 24.47
C VAL A 157 17.08 -4.75 23.54
N PHE A 158 18.07 -4.78 22.66
CA PHE A 158 18.52 -5.98 21.95
C PHE A 158 19.74 -6.57 22.65
N LEU A 159 19.70 -7.88 22.86
CA LEU A 159 20.77 -8.67 23.45
C LEU A 159 21.36 -9.56 22.37
N SER A 160 22.67 -9.47 22.17
CA SER A 160 23.44 -10.38 21.33
C SER A 160 24.28 -11.29 22.21
N PHE A 161 24.21 -12.59 21.93
CA PHE A 161 25.00 -13.61 22.57
C PHE A 161 25.76 -14.43 21.52
N SER A 162 26.99 -14.80 21.86
CA SER A 162 27.80 -15.74 21.08
C SER A 162 28.53 -16.70 22.01
N ASN A 163 28.71 -17.94 21.57
CA ASN A 163 29.57 -18.92 22.23
C ASN A 163 30.86 -19.08 21.42
N SER A 164 32.00 -18.88 22.06
CA SER A 164 33.33 -19.06 21.47
C SER A 164 34.28 -19.71 22.47
N ALA A 165 34.96 -20.79 22.05
CA ALA A 165 36.02 -21.46 22.79
C ALA A 165 35.70 -21.78 24.28
N GLY A 166 34.45 -22.13 24.58
CA GLY A 166 34.02 -22.49 25.94
C GLY A 166 33.55 -21.30 26.80
N SER A 167 33.54 -20.09 26.24
CA SER A 167 32.99 -18.89 26.86
C SER A 167 31.82 -18.34 26.07
N ALA A 168 31.00 -17.54 26.73
CA ALA A 168 29.89 -16.82 26.15
C ALA A 168 30.08 -15.31 26.29
N THR A 169 29.83 -14.61 25.20
CA THR A 169 29.88 -13.15 25.13
C THR A 169 28.47 -12.61 25.10
N ARG A 170 28.22 -11.50 25.83
CA ARG A 170 26.98 -10.72 25.81
C ARG A 170 27.28 -9.28 25.42
N ARG A 171 26.53 -8.77 24.44
CA ARG A 171 26.46 -7.34 24.08
C ARG A 171 25.03 -6.86 24.21
N VAL A 172 24.84 -5.63 24.70
CA VAL A 172 23.53 -5.01 24.91
C VAL A 172 23.45 -3.77 24.04
N TYR A 173 22.33 -3.59 23.34
CA TYR A 173 22.08 -2.44 22.48
C TYR A 173 20.71 -1.85 22.80
N ASP A 174 20.61 -0.53 22.80
CA ASP A 174 19.34 0.18 22.92
C ASP A 174 18.45 -0.12 21.69
N ALA A 175 17.20 -0.51 21.91
CA ALA A 175 16.34 -0.97 20.82
C ALA A 175 15.87 0.16 19.89
N ALA A 176 15.86 1.41 20.38
CA ALA A 176 15.41 2.57 19.62
C ALA A 176 16.54 3.16 18.75
N SER A 177 17.73 3.31 19.33
CA SER A 177 18.88 3.97 18.70
C SER A 177 19.90 3.00 18.12
N GLY A 178 19.92 1.74 18.56
CA GLY A 178 20.96 0.78 18.19
C GLY A 178 22.31 1.01 18.87
N ARG A 179 22.39 1.98 19.78
CA ARG A 179 23.64 2.28 20.50
C ARG A 179 23.96 1.18 21.51
N LYS A 180 25.22 0.77 21.59
CA LYS A 180 25.71 -0.20 22.56
C LYS A 180 25.63 0.37 23.98
N LEU A 181 25.13 -0.44 24.89
CA LEU A 181 24.91 -0.12 26.30
C LEU A 181 25.93 -0.88 27.15
N GLY A 182 26.91 -0.14 27.66
CA GLY A 182 27.99 -0.70 28.48
C GLY A 182 28.97 -1.58 27.71
N ASP A 183 29.87 -2.21 28.47
CA ASP A 183 30.94 -3.02 27.91
C ASP A 183 30.47 -4.44 27.55
N THR A 184 31.21 -5.06 26.63
CA THR A 184 31.03 -6.46 26.29
C THR A 184 31.35 -7.35 27.50
N VAL A 185 30.41 -8.19 27.93
CA VAL A 185 30.60 -9.08 29.08
C VAL A 185 30.89 -10.49 28.59
N ILE A 186 31.95 -11.10 29.09
CA ILE A 186 32.33 -12.48 28.76
C ILE A 186 32.28 -13.33 30.04
N ARG A 187 31.62 -14.49 29.96
CA ARG A 187 31.53 -15.46 31.06
C ARG A 187 31.85 -16.86 30.56
N GLU A 188 32.34 -17.73 31.43
CA GLU A 188 32.61 -19.12 31.09
C GLU A 188 31.30 -19.90 30.86
N GLY A 189 31.32 -20.86 29.93
CA GLY A 189 30.19 -21.72 29.59
C GLY A 189 29.35 -21.19 28.44
N ALA A 190 28.25 -21.89 28.13
CA ALA A 190 27.31 -21.48 27.09
C ALA A 190 26.42 -20.33 27.57
N TYR A 191 26.06 -19.40 26.68
CA TYR A 191 25.37 -18.16 27.06
C TYR A 191 24.07 -18.38 27.86
N ARG A 192 23.34 -19.47 27.61
CA ARG A 192 22.11 -19.81 28.34
C ARG A 192 22.36 -20.15 29.81
N GLN A 193 23.51 -20.76 30.10
CA GLN A 193 23.94 -21.10 31.46
C GLN A 193 24.66 -19.91 32.11
N ALA A 194 25.39 -19.15 31.31
CA ALA A 194 26.18 -18.03 31.78
C ALA A 194 25.35 -16.76 32.05
N PHE A 195 24.21 -16.58 31.37
CA PHE A 195 23.34 -15.40 31.48
C PHE A 195 21.84 -15.77 31.59
N PRO A 196 21.43 -16.62 32.56
CA PRO A 196 20.03 -17.01 32.72
C PRO A 196 19.12 -15.80 33.05
N GLU A 197 19.63 -14.80 33.76
CA GLU A 197 18.90 -13.59 34.16
C GLU A 197 18.43 -12.76 32.97
N ASP A 198 19.20 -12.75 31.87
CA ASP A 198 18.93 -11.94 30.70
C ASP A 198 17.87 -12.54 29.78
N LEU A 199 17.65 -13.87 29.88
CA LEU A 199 16.77 -14.62 28.98
C LEU A 199 15.31 -14.70 29.47
N ALA A 200 15.01 -14.23 30.67
CA ALA A 200 13.64 -14.13 31.17
C ALA A 200 12.82 -13.11 30.36
N GLU A 201 11.58 -13.48 29.99
CA GLU A 201 10.62 -12.61 29.29
C GLU A 201 11.16 -11.97 28.00
N THR A 202 11.93 -12.76 27.25
CA THR A 202 12.55 -12.31 25.99
C THR A 202 11.82 -12.82 24.76
N ILE A 203 11.99 -12.08 23.66
CA ILE A 203 11.57 -12.49 22.32
C ILE A 203 12.81 -12.88 21.52
N ARG A 204 12.90 -14.15 21.09
CA ARG A 204 13.99 -14.65 20.25
C ARG A 204 13.99 -13.95 18.89
N LEU A 205 15.14 -13.43 18.43
CA LEU A 205 15.32 -12.77 17.12
C LEU A 205 16.19 -13.56 16.13
N ASN A 206 16.01 -13.29 14.83
CA ASN A 206 16.63 -13.97 13.68
C ASN A 206 18.03 -13.45 13.29
N GLY A 207 18.64 -12.59 14.10
CA GLY A 207 20.00 -12.10 13.83
C GLY A 207 21.03 -13.23 13.81
N ASN A 208 21.95 -13.18 12.85
CA ASN A 208 22.95 -14.23 12.59
C ASN A 208 24.37 -13.68 12.34
N TRP A 209 24.64 -12.45 12.78
CA TRP A 209 25.95 -11.82 12.63
C TRP A 209 26.97 -12.39 13.62
N SER A 210 28.17 -12.63 13.12
CA SER A 210 29.31 -13.16 13.86
C SER A 210 29.92 -12.15 14.83
N ASP A 211 30.74 -12.63 15.76
CA ASP A 211 31.47 -11.74 16.67
C ASP A 211 32.38 -10.76 15.94
N ALA A 212 33.04 -11.20 14.86
CA ALA A 212 33.91 -10.34 14.07
C ALA A 212 33.11 -9.18 13.43
N GLU A 213 31.95 -9.47 12.84
CA GLU A 213 31.08 -8.43 12.30
C GLU A 213 30.58 -7.48 13.39
N GLN A 214 30.24 -8.01 14.57
CA GLN A 214 29.78 -7.21 15.70
C GLN A 214 30.86 -6.32 16.30
N ASP A 215 32.12 -6.78 16.30
CA ASP A 215 33.26 -6.00 16.79
C ASP A 215 33.58 -4.82 15.86
N ASP A 216 33.34 -4.97 14.55
CA ASP A 216 33.51 -3.90 13.56
C ASP A 216 32.52 -2.73 13.75
N TRP A 217 31.37 -3.00 14.39
CA TRP A 217 30.34 -1.99 14.66
C TRP A 217 30.68 -1.07 15.83
N LEU A 218 31.72 -1.40 16.60
CA LEU A 218 32.17 -0.66 17.79
C LEU A 218 31.02 -0.47 18.80
N ASP A 219 30.49 0.75 18.89
CA ASP A 219 29.48 1.17 19.87
C ASP A 219 28.09 1.42 19.26
N GLU A 220 27.87 1.13 17.97
CA GLU A 220 26.59 1.40 17.33
C GLU A 220 26.24 0.38 16.25
N LEU A 221 25.02 -0.15 16.29
CA LEU A 221 24.51 -1.03 15.24
C LEU A 221 24.39 -0.28 13.91
N PRO A 222 24.87 -0.85 12.79
CA PRO A 222 24.56 -0.31 11.48
C PRO A 222 23.06 -0.21 11.27
N THR A 223 22.59 0.85 10.60
CA THR A 223 21.16 1.10 10.37
C THR A 223 20.45 -0.11 9.75
N ALA A 224 21.10 -0.79 8.80
CA ALA A 224 20.54 -1.99 8.16
C ALA A 224 20.30 -3.15 9.15
N VAL A 225 21.15 -3.29 10.17
CA VAL A 225 21.05 -4.32 11.22
C VAL A 225 19.93 -3.96 12.18
N LEU A 226 19.89 -2.71 12.64
CA LEU A 226 18.83 -2.20 13.52
C LEU A 226 17.45 -2.36 12.88
N ASP A 227 17.30 -1.93 11.63
CA ASP A 227 16.05 -2.07 10.87
C ASP A 227 15.64 -3.54 10.71
N SER A 228 16.62 -4.44 10.53
CA SER A 228 16.36 -5.88 10.42
C SER A 228 15.81 -6.46 11.72
N LEU A 229 16.42 -6.12 12.86
CA LEU A 229 15.98 -6.55 14.18
C LEU A 229 14.60 -5.98 14.54
N GLN A 230 14.34 -4.72 14.21
CA GLN A 230 13.04 -4.07 14.44
C GLN A 230 11.92 -4.70 13.59
N ARG A 231 12.18 -4.96 12.30
CA ARG A 231 11.23 -5.68 11.44
C ARG A 231 10.91 -7.07 11.99
N ASP A 232 11.94 -7.80 12.42
CA ASP A 232 11.80 -9.15 12.95
C ASP A 232 11.05 -9.17 14.30
N LEU A 233 11.28 -8.18 15.15
CA LEU A 233 10.51 -7.96 16.39
C LEU A 233 9.03 -7.66 16.10
N ALA A 234 8.75 -6.80 15.12
CA ALA A 234 7.38 -6.49 14.72
C ALA A 234 6.63 -7.74 14.25
N LEU A 235 7.29 -8.59 13.46
CA LEU A 235 6.74 -9.88 13.03
C LEU A 235 6.49 -10.81 14.23
N ALA A 236 7.45 -10.92 15.15
CA ALA A 236 7.31 -11.76 16.35
C ALA A 236 6.12 -11.32 17.24
N ARG A 237 5.95 -10.00 17.45
CA ARG A 237 4.82 -9.43 18.20
C ARG A 237 3.49 -9.71 17.49
N ALA A 238 3.44 -9.60 16.16
CA ALA A 238 2.25 -9.91 15.37
C ALA A 238 1.86 -11.40 15.44
N GLU A 239 2.84 -12.32 15.38
CA GLU A 239 2.61 -13.75 15.56
C GLU A 239 2.02 -14.05 16.95
N ALA A 240 2.62 -13.51 18.02
CA ALA A 240 2.13 -13.69 19.39
C ALA A 240 0.68 -13.18 19.58
N ALA A 241 0.36 -12.00 19.02
CA ALA A 241 -1.00 -11.46 19.05
C ALA A 241 -2.01 -12.34 18.29
N SER A 242 -1.59 -12.93 17.17
CA SER A 242 -2.43 -13.83 16.38
C SER A 242 -2.72 -15.16 17.12
N HIS A 243 -1.73 -15.70 17.83
CA HIS A 243 -1.88 -16.87 18.68
C HIS A 243 -2.85 -16.62 19.83
N HIS A 244 -2.70 -15.49 20.53
CA HIS A 244 -3.60 -15.10 21.63
C HIS A 244 -5.06 -14.91 21.15
N LYS A 245 -5.25 -14.33 19.95
CA LYS A 245 -6.58 -14.20 19.33
C LYS A 245 -7.21 -15.57 18.98
N LYS A 246 -6.39 -16.56 18.62
CA LYS A 246 -6.86 -17.91 18.29
C LYS A 246 -7.28 -18.68 19.55
N GLU A 247 -6.56 -18.51 20.66
CA GLU A 247 -6.89 -19.15 21.95
C GLU A 247 -8.16 -18.56 22.60
N THR A 248 -8.33 -17.24 22.52
CA THR A 248 -9.52 -16.55 23.08
C THR A 248 -10.81 -16.87 22.31
N VAL A 249 -10.72 -17.13 21.00
CA VAL A 249 -11.87 -17.56 20.17
C VAL A 249 -12.11 -19.08 20.25
N GLY A 250 -11.11 -19.87 20.65
CA GLY A 250 -11.15 -21.34 20.67
C GLY A 250 -11.65 -21.99 21.95
N THR A 251 -12.05 -21.22 22.97
CA THR A 251 -12.58 -21.78 24.23
C THR A 251 -14.12 -21.76 24.19
N PRO A 252 -14.80 -22.87 23.82
CA PRO A 252 -16.23 -22.96 24.02
C PRO A 252 -16.51 -23.01 25.53
N SER A 253 -17.31 -22.05 26.01
CA SER A 253 -17.91 -22.11 27.34
C SER A 253 -18.66 -23.44 27.48
N SER A 254 -18.05 -24.40 28.16
CA SER A 254 -18.75 -25.56 28.72
C SER A 254 -19.47 -25.08 29.99
N VAL A 255 -20.63 -24.45 29.80
CA VAL A 255 -21.61 -24.32 30.88
C VAL A 255 -22.36 -25.65 30.93
N GLY A 256 -21.97 -26.50 31.86
CA GLY A 256 -22.61 -27.78 32.12
C GLY A 256 -22.76 -28.00 33.62
N SER A 257 -23.98 -27.76 34.13
CA SER A 257 -24.76 -28.56 35.09
C SER A 257 -25.68 -27.66 35.91
#